data_AF-A0A452YQS2-F1
#
_entry.id   AF-A0A452YQS2-F1
#
_cell.length_a   1.000
_cell.length_b   1.000
_cell.length_c   1.000
_cell.angle_alpha   90.00
_cell.angle_beta   90.00
_cell.angle_gamma   90.00
#
_symmetry.space_group_name_H-M   'P 1'
#
loop_
_entity.id
_entity.type
_entity.pdbx_description
1 polymer ?
#
loop_
_entity_poly.entity_id
_entity_poly.type
_entity_poly.pdbx_seq_one_letter_code
_entity_poly.pdbx_strand_id
1 'polypeptide(L)'
;MQAPPLAALAGGAWASHRPAILAAPASLRRPRRGALRLPAWRPAGGGRAPRLPAKGAVLASDTGADEEVAGPSPLLDVRSEQEFVLRVRKEVERGKLRPDVADNFENLYYNYKNAVLQNGDPNAYQIMLSNMMDLFDRVLLDEENPFTFQPYHKAIREPFDYYTFGQNYIRPLVDFRNSYVGNISVFSDMENQLRQGHNVVLMSNHQTEADPAVIALSLERSNPWISENIVYVAGDRVLTDPLCKPFSMGRNLLCVYSKKHMNDFPELIEMKRRANTRSLKEMALLLRGGSHIIWIAPSGGRDRPDPLTGEWHPVCSLPC
;
A
#
# COMPACT_ATOMS: atom_id res chain seq x y z
N MET A 1 -46.73 9.01 18.70
CA MET A 1 -46.07 7.89 19.40
C MET A 1 -44.69 7.73 18.79
N GLN A 2 -43.66 7.87 19.62
CA GLN A 2 -42.25 7.96 19.23
C GLN A 2 -41.69 6.58 18.85
N ALA A 3 -40.86 6.56 17.81
CA ALA A 3 -40.01 5.45 17.42
C ALA A 3 -38.75 5.39 18.32
N PRO A 4 -38.14 4.21 18.54
CA PRO A 4 -36.93 4.09 19.34
C PRO A 4 -35.68 4.47 18.51
N PRO A 5 -34.61 5.00 19.14
CA PRO A 5 -33.41 5.42 18.44
C PRO A 5 -32.47 4.25 18.14
N LEU A 6 -31.87 4.29 16.95
CA LEU A 6 -30.80 3.42 16.48
C LEU A 6 -29.53 3.67 17.31
N ALA A 7 -29.02 2.60 17.92
CA ALA A 7 -27.77 2.59 18.67
C ALA A 7 -26.56 2.69 17.72
N ALA A 8 -25.69 3.65 18.01
CA ALA A 8 -24.37 3.77 17.41
C ALA A 8 -23.48 2.61 17.85
N LEU A 9 -22.92 1.87 16.89
CA LEU A 9 -21.89 0.87 17.16
C LEU A 9 -20.56 1.58 17.38
N ALA A 10 -20.13 1.56 18.65
CA ALA A 10 -18.90 2.12 19.16
C ALA A 10 -17.66 1.44 18.57
N GLY A 11 -16.66 2.26 18.28
CA GLY A 11 -15.32 1.86 17.85
C GLY A 11 -14.63 0.90 18.84
N GLY A 12 -14.08 -0.18 18.29
CA GLY A 12 -13.17 -1.07 18.98
C GLY A 12 -11.85 -0.36 19.27
N ALA A 13 -11.59 -0.19 20.57
CA ALA A 13 -10.43 0.47 21.14
C ALA A 13 -9.09 -0.19 20.76
N TRP A 14 -8.12 0.64 20.37
CA TRP A 14 -6.69 0.31 20.45
C TRP A 14 -6.06 1.32 21.41
N ALA A 15 -6.08 1.03 22.71
CA ALA A 15 -5.37 1.79 23.73
C ALA A 15 -4.04 1.07 24.04
N SER A 16 -2.94 1.55 23.46
CA SER A 16 -1.60 1.16 23.91
C SER A 16 -1.20 2.05 25.09
N HIS A 17 -1.01 1.46 26.27
CA HIS A 17 -0.47 2.13 27.45
C HIS A 17 0.93 2.70 27.20
N ARG A 18 1.10 4.02 27.30
CA ARG A 18 2.36 4.68 27.69
C ARG A 18 2.10 5.93 28.55
N PRO A 19 2.97 6.22 29.53
CA PRO A 19 2.73 7.28 30.51
C PRO A 19 2.99 8.68 29.92
N ALA A 20 2.17 9.63 30.38
CA ALA A 20 2.27 11.04 30.04
C ALA A 20 3.60 11.63 30.52
N ILE A 21 4.33 12.30 29.62
CA ILE A 21 5.44 13.18 29.98
C ILE A 21 5.03 14.62 29.64
N LEU A 22 5.08 15.43 30.68
CA LEU A 22 4.79 16.85 30.77
C LEU A 22 5.60 17.67 29.76
N ALA A 23 4.94 18.58 29.04
CA ALA A 23 5.58 19.58 28.19
C ALA A 23 6.20 20.72 29.03
N ALA A 24 7.38 21.19 28.64
CA ALA A 24 8.00 22.42 29.12
C ALA A 24 8.35 23.34 27.92
N PRO A 25 8.39 24.67 28.10
CA PRO A 25 7.98 25.63 27.07
C PRO A 25 9.08 26.04 26.08
N ALA A 26 8.60 26.60 24.96
CA ALA A 26 9.33 27.12 23.84
C ALA A 26 10.34 28.23 24.20
N SER A 27 11.54 28.16 23.64
CA SER A 27 12.45 29.30 23.55
C SER A 27 12.53 29.79 22.10
N LEU A 28 12.18 31.07 21.91
CA LEU A 28 12.30 31.79 20.66
C LEU A 28 13.77 31.87 20.21
N ARG A 29 14.05 31.51 18.96
CA ARG A 29 15.23 32.01 18.24
C ARG A 29 14.82 32.52 16.86
N ARG A 30 14.99 33.84 16.68
CA ARG A 30 14.78 34.59 15.43
C ARG A 30 15.78 34.17 14.33
N PRO A 31 15.42 34.36 13.04
CA PRO A 31 16.22 33.90 11.91
C PRO A 31 17.35 34.88 11.56
N ARG A 32 18.54 34.35 11.26
CA ARG A 32 19.61 35.11 10.60
C ARG A 32 19.46 34.97 9.07
N ARG A 33 19.20 36.10 8.41
CA ARG A 33 19.32 36.27 6.96
C ARG A 33 20.79 36.11 6.55
N GLY A 34 21.06 35.21 5.61
CA GLY A 34 22.34 35.09 4.92
C GLY A 34 22.06 34.91 3.44
N ALA A 35 22.21 35.98 2.67
CA ALA A 35 22.15 35.94 1.21
C ALA A 35 23.44 35.34 0.67
N LEU A 36 23.38 34.15 0.06
CA LEU A 36 24.46 33.63 -0.78
C LEU A 36 24.18 33.97 -2.24
N ARG A 37 25.03 34.83 -2.80
CA ARG A 37 25.13 35.08 -4.25
C ARG A 37 25.80 33.88 -4.92
N LEU A 38 25.15 33.33 -5.94
CA LEU A 38 25.73 32.36 -6.88
C LEU A 38 26.53 33.13 -7.96
N PRO A 39 27.74 32.68 -8.37
CA PRO A 39 28.39 33.21 -9.55
C PRO A 39 27.83 32.57 -10.82
N ALA A 40 27.66 33.42 -11.85
CA ALA A 40 27.20 33.05 -13.17
C ALA A 40 28.24 32.20 -13.92
N TRP A 41 27.79 31.12 -14.56
CA TRP A 41 28.59 30.36 -15.52
C TRP A 41 28.37 30.90 -16.94
N ARG A 42 29.46 31.17 -17.65
CA ARG A 42 29.50 31.41 -19.11
C ARG A 42 30.03 30.15 -19.82
N PRO A 43 29.57 29.85 -21.04
CA PRO A 43 30.00 28.66 -21.76
C PRO A 43 31.34 28.93 -22.47
N ALA A 44 32.27 27.97 -22.37
CA ALA A 44 33.45 27.88 -23.21
C ALA A 44 33.34 26.60 -24.06
N GLY A 45 33.58 26.73 -25.36
CA GLY A 45 33.30 25.71 -26.36
C GLY A 45 34.41 24.66 -26.55
N GLY A 46 34.10 23.75 -27.47
CA GLY A 46 35.06 23.07 -28.35
C GLY A 46 35.97 22.02 -27.72
N GLY A 47 35.60 20.75 -27.83
CA GLY A 47 36.52 19.63 -27.57
C GLY A 47 36.03 18.32 -28.19
N ARG A 48 36.79 17.82 -29.16
CA ARG A 48 36.61 16.60 -29.96
C ARG A 48 36.25 15.36 -29.13
N ALA A 49 35.28 14.59 -29.62
CA ALA A 49 35.00 13.22 -29.21
C ALA A 49 36.00 12.22 -29.85
N PRO A 50 36.53 11.23 -29.10
CA PRO A 50 37.13 10.05 -29.70
C PRO A 50 36.07 8.97 -29.94
N ARG A 51 36.11 8.39 -31.15
CA ARG A 51 35.38 7.18 -31.54
C ARG A 51 36.02 5.96 -30.85
N LEU A 52 35.19 5.05 -30.33
CA LEU A 52 35.56 3.66 -30.04
C LEU A 52 34.49 2.69 -30.60
N PRO A 53 34.88 1.45 -30.97
CA PRO A 53 34.19 0.66 -31.98
C PRO A 53 33.19 -0.36 -31.42
N ALA A 54 32.50 -0.99 -32.37
CA ALA A 54 31.31 -1.82 -32.24
C ALA A 54 31.53 -3.23 -31.65
N LYS A 55 30.41 -3.77 -31.14
CA LYS A 55 29.94 -5.17 -31.15
C LYS A 55 30.86 -6.24 -30.55
N GLY A 56 30.43 -6.74 -29.39
CA GLY A 56 30.68 -8.10 -28.93
C GLY A 56 29.40 -8.64 -28.30
N ALA A 57 28.66 -9.46 -29.04
CA ALA A 57 27.59 -10.30 -28.51
C ALA A 57 28.23 -11.49 -27.80
N VAL A 58 27.80 -11.78 -26.58
CA VAL A 58 28.14 -13.03 -25.89
C VAL A 58 26.83 -13.69 -25.48
N LEU A 59 26.56 -14.82 -26.13
CA LEU A 59 25.55 -15.80 -25.79
C LEU A 59 25.80 -16.30 -24.36
N ALA A 60 24.81 -16.16 -23.49
CA ALA A 60 24.72 -16.99 -22.29
C ALA A 60 23.83 -18.18 -22.63
N SER A 61 24.45 -19.35 -22.61
CA SER A 61 23.89 -20.67 -22.87
C SER A 61 22.80 -21.03 -21.87
N ASP A 62 21.68 -21.47 -22.45
CA ASP A 62 20.62 -22.26 -21.86
C ASP A 62 21.16 -23.67 -21.53
N THR A 63 21.12 -24.05 -20.25
CA THR A 63 21.02 -25.46 -19.76
C THR A 63 20.86 -25.43 -18.24
N GLY A 64 19.71 -25.87 -17.73
CA GLY A 64 19.57 -26.19 -16.31
C GLY A 64 18.15 -26.14 -15.76
N ALA A 65 17.27 -26.99 -16.31
CA ALA A 65 16.15 -27.67 -15.66
C ALA A 65 15.50 -27.04 -14.41
N ASP A 66 14.25 -26.61 -14.59
CA ASP A 66 13.09 -26.95 -13.74
C ASP A 66 13.40 -27.35 -12.29
N GLU A 67 13.64 -26.36 -11.43
CA GLU A 67 13.13 -26.45 -10.06
C GLU A 67 11.81 -25.67 -10.02
N GLU A 68 10.72 -26.37 -10.35
CA GLU A 68 9.41 -26.03 -9.82
C GLU A 68 9.56 -25.91 -8.29
N VAL A 69 9.55 -24.69 -7.79
CA VAL A 69 9.27 -24.44 -6.38
C VAL A 69 7.81 -24.85 -6.19
N ALA A 70 7.62 -26.13 -5.85
CA ALA A 70 6.34 -26.68 -5.48
C ALA A 70 5.78 -25.84 -4.33
N GLY A 71 4.82 -24.97 -4.67
CA GLY A 71 4.04 -24.24 -3.68
C GLY A 71 3.32 -25.21 -2.75
N PRO A 72 2.78 -24.71 -1.62
CA PRO A 72 2.07 -25.54 -0.66
C PRO A 72 0.98 -26.39 -1.35
N SER A 73 0.89 -27.66 -0.94
CA SER A 73 0.10 -28.76 -1.53
C SER A 73 -1.32 -28.38 -2.00
N PRO A 74 -1.86 -29.09 -3.01
CA PRO A 74 -3.18 -28.80 -3.56
C PRO A 74 -4.23 -28.87 -2.46
N LEU A 75 -4.87 -27.72 -2.24
CA LEU A 75 -6.22 -27.49 -1.70
C LEU A 75 -6.80 -28.69 -0.95
N LEU A 76 -6.69 -28.66 0.39
CA LEU A 76 -7.82 -29.16 1.15
C LEU A 76 -9.01 -28.32 0.71
N ASP A 77 -9.97 -28.97 0.08
CA ASP A 77 -11.24 -28.41 -0.38
C ASP A 77 -12.03 -27.99 0.87
N VAL A 78 -11.64 -26.86 1.46
CA VAL A 78 -12.23 -26.32 2.69
C VAL A 78 -13.66 -25.91 2.36
N ARG A 79 -14.60 -26.81 2.64
CA ARG A 79 -16.02 -26.62 2.34
C ARG A 79 -16.80 -25.97 3.47
N SER A 80 -16.14 -25.73 4.61
CA SER A 80 -16.77 -25.20 5.82
C SER A 80 -15.84 -24.28 6.62
N GLU A 81 -16.45 -23.34 7.34
CA GLU A 81 -15.75 -22.46 8.28
C GLU A 81 -14.99 -23.23 9.36
N GLN A 82 -15.55 -24.35 9.85
CA GLN A 82 -14.90 -25.18 10.87
C GLN A 82 -13.60 -25.79 10.34
N GLU A 83 -13.61 -26.25 9.09
CA GLU A 83 -12.42 -26.80 8.44
C GLU A 83 -11.36 -25.71 8.21
N PHE A 84 -11.78 -24.49 7.90
CA PHE A 84 -10.88 -23.35 7.76
C PHE A 84 -10.17 -23.00 9.07
N VAL A 85 -10.93 -22.82 10.16
CA VAL A 85 -10.35 -22.53 11.48
C VAL A 85 -9.43 -23.64 11.94
N LEU A 86 -9.80 -24.90 11.69
CA LEU A 86 -8.94 -26.06 12.00
C LEU A 86 -7.65 -26.02 11.19
N ARG A 87 -7.69 -25.59 9.93
CA ARG A 87 -6.51 -25.43 9.08
C ARG A 87 -5.54 -24.40 9.65
N VAL A 88 -6.02 -23.21 10.05
CA VAL A 88 -5.19 -22.16 10.67
C VAL A 88 -4.43 -22.72 11.87
N ARG A 89 -5.13 -23.42 12.78
CA ARG A 89 -4.52 -24.03 13.98
C ARG A 89 -3.48 -25.08 13.65
N LYS A 90 -3.74 -25.95 12.66
CA LYS A 90 -2.78 -26.97 12.21
C LYS A 90 -1.49 -26.35 11.68
N GLU A 91 -1.54 -25.23 10.98
CA GLU A 91 -0.33 -24.57 10.48
C GLU A 91 0.50 -23.93 11.61
N VAL A 92 -0.15 -23.49 12.71
CA VAL A 92 0.54 -23.09 13.95
C VAL A 92 1.21 -24.30 14.62
N GLU A 93 0.50 -25.41 14.77
CA GLU A 93 1.04 -26.66 15.36
C GLU A 93 2.24 -27.20 14.56
N ARG A 94 2.24 -27.02 13.24
CA ARG A 94 3.33 -27.39 12.33
C ARG A 94 4.51 -26.41 12.38
N GLY A 95 4.40 -25.29 13.10
CA GLY A 95 5.41 -24.23 13.15
C GLY A 95 5.56 -23.45 11.84
N LYS A 96 4.59 -23.55 10.92
CA LYS A 96 4.58 -22.85 9.62
C LYS A 96 3.94 -21.46 9.70
N LEU A 97 3.15 -21.21 10.74
CA LEU A 97 2.52 -19.92 11.00
C LEU A 97 2.81 -19.48 12.43
N ARG A 98 3.27 -18.25 12.61
CA ARG A 98 3.50 -17.72 13.96
C ARG A 98 2.17 -17.52 14.72
N PRO A 99 2.13 -17.81 16.03
CA PRO A 99 0.90 -17.66 16.82
C PRO A 99 0.29 -16.25 16.77
N ASP A 100 1.13 -15.21 16.81
CA ASP A 100 0.65 -13.81 16.74
C ASP A 100 0.00 -13.48 15.40
N VAL A 101 0.48 -14.07 14.30
CA VAL A 101 -0.12 -13.90 12.97
C VAL A 101 -1.45 -14.66 12.90
N ALA A 102 -1.51 -15.87 13.44
CA ALA A 102 -2.74 -16.66 13.50
C ALA A 102 -3.85 -15.96 14.29
N ASP A 103 -3.55 -15.42 15.48
CA ASP A 103 -4.51 -14.68 16.31
C ASP A 103 -5.04 -13.43 15.57
N ASN A 104 -4.14 -12.69 14.92
CA ASN A 104 -4.53 -11.52 14.12
C ASN A 104 -5.37 -11.93 12.89
N PHE A 105 -5.05 -13.07 12.28
CA PHE A 105 -5.79 -13.62 11.15
C PHE A 105 -7.21 -14.05 11.55
N GLU A 106 -7.38 -14.75 12.69
CA GLU A 106 -8.71 -15.11 13.20
C GLU A 106 -9.55 -13.86 13.49
N ASN A 107 -8.95 -12.83 14.09
CA ASN A 107 -9.62 -11.54 14.30
C ASN A 107 -10.03 -10.88 12.98
N LEU A 108 -9.16 -10.89 11.96
CA LEU A 108 -9.47 -10.39 10.62
C LEU A 108 -10.63 -11.17 9.99
N TYR A 109 -10.62 -12.50 10.11
CA TYR A 109 -11.67 -13.39 9.60
C TYR A 109 -13.04 -13.00 10.13
N TYR A 110 -13.21 -12.90 11.46
CA TYR A 110 -14.51 -12.58 12.04
C TYR A 110 -14.97 -11.18 11.68
N ASN A 111 -14.07 -10.20 11.65
CA ASN A 111 -14.41 -8.83 11.25
C ASN A 111 -14.84 -8.76 9.78
N TYR A 112 -14.09 -9.39 8.88
CA TYR A 112 -14.40 -9.43 7.46
C TYR A 112 -15.71 -10.18 7.19
N LYS A 113 -15.91 -11.33 7.84
CA LYS A 113 -17.16 -12.10 7.76
C LYS A 113 -18.36 -11.27 8.17
N ASN A 114 -18.29 -10.61 9.32
CA ASN A 114 -19.39 -9.78 9.81
C ASN A 114 -19.71 -8.63 8.84
N ALA A 115 -18.69 -7.97 8.29
CA ALA A 115 -18.89 -6.89 7.33
C ALA A 115 -19.49 -7.38 6.01
N VAL A 116 -18.96 -8.44 5.42
CA VAL A 116 -19.42 -8.95 4.11
C VAL A 116 -20.87 -9.48 4.18
N LEU A 117 -21.22 -10.18 5.26
CA LEU A 117 -22.57 -10.73 5.44
C LEU A 117 -23.63 -9.65 5.68
N GLN A 118 -23.27 -8.47 6.16
CA GLN A 118 -24.21 -7.36 6.36
C GLN A 118 -24.72 -6.75 5.05
N ASN A 119 -24.04 -6.97 3.93
CA ASN A 119 -24.40 -6.37 2.64
C ASN A 119 -25.65 -6.99 1.98
N GLY A 120 -26.15 -8.11 2.50
CA GLY A 120 -27.36 -8.77 1.98
C GLY A 120 -27.19 -9.43 0.61
N ASP A 121 -25.96 -9.60 0.12
CA ASP A 121 -25.68 -10.39 -1.09
C ASP A 121 -25.96 -11.88 -0.81
N PRO A 122 -26.81 -12.57 -1.60
CA PRO A 122 -27.06 -14.01 -1.44
C PRO A 122 -25.81 -14.88 -1.47
N ASN A 123 -24.75 -14.43 -2.15
CA ASN A 123 -23.46 -15.13 -2.27
C ASN A 123 -22.40 -14.63 -1.26
N ALA A 124 -22.77 -13.75 -0.33
CA ALA A 124 -21.84 -13.11 0.60
C ALA A 124 -20.97 -14.12 1.36
N TYR A 125 -21.56 -15.25 1.78
CA TYR A 125 -20.83 -16.28 2.52
C TYR A 125 -19.75 -16.97 1.66
N GLN A 126 -20.07 -17.32 0.42
CA GLN A 126 -19.12 -17.94 -0.51
C GLN A 126 -18.00 -16.97 -0.89
N ILE A 127 -18.34 -15.72 -1.17
CA ILE A 127 -17.36 -14.66 -1.45
C ILE A 127 -16.42 -14.48 -0.26
N MET A 128 -16.98 -14.38 0.94
CA MET A 128 -16.22 -14.24 2.18
C MET A 128 -15.24 -15.40 2.36
N LEU A 129 -15.72 -16.64 2.26
CA LEU A 129 -14.90 -17.82 2.50
C LEU A 129 -13.78 -17.94 1.46
N SER A 130 -14.09 -17.72 0.17
CA SER A 130 -13.08 -17.74 -0.91
C SER A 130 -12.00 -16.69 -0.67
N ASN A 131 -12.39 -15.44 -0.39
CA ASN A 131 -11.44 -14.35 -0.18
C ASN A 131 -10.54 -14.58 1.05
N MET A 132 -11.07 -15.14 2.13
CA MET A 132 -10.28 -15.46 3.33
C MET A 132 -9.34 -16.64 3.10
N MET A 133 -9.76 -17.64 2.33
CA MET A 133 -8.90 -18.77 1.93
C MET A 133 -7.73 -18.29 1.08
N ASP A 134 -7.99 -17.47 0.06
CA ASP A 134 -6.95 -16.90 -0.80
C ASP A 134 -5.96 -16.07 0.02
N LEU A 135 -6.48 -15.20 0.90
CA LEU A 135 -5.61 -14.40 1.78
C LEU A 135 -4.75 -15.29 2.69
N PHE A 136 -5.34 -16.32 3.31
CA PHE A 136 -4.61 -17.23 4.18
C PHE A 136 -3.48 -17.93 3.44
N ASP A 137 -3.74 -18.42 2.23
CA ASP A 137 -2.73 -19.09 1.41
C ASP A 137 -1.59 -18.13 1.05
N ARG A 138 -1.89 -16.86 0.76
CA ARG A 138 -0.86 -15.86 0.47
C ARG A 138 -0.05 -15.48 1.71
N VAL A 139 -0.68 -15.39 2.88
CA VAL A 139 0.01 -15.14 4.16
C VAL A 139 0.95 -16.29 4.50
N LEU A 140 0.48 -17.54 4.37
CA LEU A 140 1.30 -18.72 4.65
C LEU A 140 2.49 -18.81 3.70
N LEU A 141 2.28 -18.53 2.42
CA LEU A 141 3.36 -18.50 1.43
C LEU A 141 4.42 -17.44 1.76
N ASP A 142 4.01 -16.27 2.24
CA ASP A 142 4.93 -15.21 2.64
C ASP A 142 5.64 -15.50 3.97
N GLU A 143 5.02 -16.23 4.91
CA GLU A 143 5.71 -16.70 6.13
C GLU A 143 6.77 -17.78 5.80
N GLU A 144 6.50 -18.65 4.82
CA GLU A 144 7.48 -19.64 4.32
C GLU A 144 8.59 -18.98 3.49
N ASN A 145 8.24 -18.01 2.64
CA ASN A 145 9.15 -17.32 1.73
C ASN A 145 8.91 -15.79 1.74
N PRO A 146 9.49 -15.05 2.71
CA PRO A 146 9.20 -13.63 2.89
C PRO A 146 9.54 -12.77 1.68
N PHE A 147 8.51 -12.15 1.10
CA PHE A 147 8.67 -11.19 0.02
C PHE A 147 9.36 -9.91 0.52
N THR A 148 10.36 -9.45 -0.22
CA THR A 148 11.08 -8.20 0.09
C THR A 148 10.78 -7.14 -0.98
N PHE A 149 10.14 -6.06 -0.56
CA PHE A 149 9.82 -4.94 -1.44
C PHE A 149 11.08 -4.20 -1.90
N GLN A 150 11.17 -3.97 -3.21
CA GLN A 150 12.18 -3.10 -3.80
C GLN A 150 11.80 -1.62 -3.62
N PRO A 151 12.77 -0.68 -3.74
CA PRO A 151 12.48 0.76 -3.60
C PRO A 151 11.37 1.25 -4.54
N TYR A 152 11.33 0.70 -5.76
CA TYR A 152 10.18 0.74 -6.65
C TYR A 152 9.70 -0.70 -6.88
N HIS A 153 8.46 -0.97 -6.53
CA HIS A 153 7.80 -2.26 -6.68
C HIS A 153 6.72 -2.15 -7.77
N LYS A 154 6.71 -3.11 -8.70
CA LYS A 154 5.66 -3.25 -9.70
C LYS A 154 4.66 -4.30 -9.24
N ALA A 155 3.37 -4.06 -9.47
CA ALA A 155 2.33 -5.01 -9.12
C ALA A 155 2.62 -6.40 -9.73
N ILE A 156 2.53 -7.44 -8.90
CA ILE A 156 2.70 -8.83 -9.35
C ILE A 156 1.36 -9.31 -9.90
N ARG A 157 1.35 -9.66 -11.19
CA ARG A 157 0.16 -10.12 -11.92
C ARG A 157 0.19 -11.61 -12.26
N GLU A 158 1.37 -12.23 -12.21
CA GLU A 158 1.61 -13.64 -12.58
C GLU A 158 2.67 -14.25 -11.64
N PRO A 159 2.63 -15.57 -11.37
CA PRO A 159 1.61 -16.54 -11.77
C PRO A 159 0.30 -16.44 -10.95
N PHE A 160 0.30 -15.59 -9.92
CA PHE A 160 -0.88 -15.25 -9.14
C PHE A 160 -1.12 -13.74 -9.27
N ASP A 161 -2.33 -13.35 -9.66
CA ASP A 161 -2.69 -11.96 -9.83
C ASP A 161 -3.06 -11.31 -8.48
N TYR A 162 -2.05 -10.76 -7.78
CA TYR A 162 -2.23 -10.09 -6.50
C TYR A 162 -3.06 -8.79 -6.62
N TYR A 163 -3.08 -8.16 -7.80
CA TYR A 163 -3.93 -7.00 -8.04
C TYR A 163 -5.40 -7.42 -8.01
N THR A 164 -5.76 -8.42 -8.84
CA THR A 164 -7.14 -8.91 -8.93
C THR A 164 -7.60 -9.52 -7.61
N PHE A 165 -6.73 -10.27 -6.92
CA PHE A 165 -6.97 -10.73 -5.55
C PHE A 165 -7.35 -9.57 -4.62
N GLY A 166 -6.54 -8.50 -4.58
CA GLY A 166 -6.82 -7.35 -3.72
C GLY A 166 -8.11 -6.60 -4.10
N GLN A 167 -8.42 -6.49 -5.39
CA GLN A 167 -9.69 -5.92 -5.86
C GLN A 167 -10.88 -6.76 -5.40
N ASN A 168 -10.82 -8.09 -5.57
CA ASN A 168 -11.89 -9.02 -5.20
C ASN A 168 -12.12 -9.07 -3.68
N TYR A 169 -11.05 -8.98 -2.90
CA TYR A 169 -11.14 -8.94 -1.44
C TYR A 169 -11.85 -7.69 -0.93
N ILE A 170 -11.53 -6.51 -1.49
CA ILE A 170 -12.08 -5.24 -1.01
C ILE A 170 -13.46 -4.93 -1.61
N ARG A 171 -13.76 -5.41 -2.82
CA ARG A 171 -15.04 -5.16 -3.51
C ARG A 171 -16.29 -5.38 -2.66
N PRO A 172 -16.47 -6.49 -1.92
CA PRO A 172 -17.68 -6.67 -1.12
C PRO A 172 -17.77 -5.71 0.06
N LEU A 173 -16.70 -5.00 0.45
CA LEU A 173 -16.74 -4.02 1.53
C LEU A 173 -17.17 -2.62 1.05
N VAL A 174 -17.32 -2.42 -0.26
CA VAL A 174 -17.67 -1.12 -0.85
C VAL A 174 -19.17 -1.10 -1.18
N ASP A 175 -19.90 -0.19 -0.54
CA ASP A 175 -21.26 0.13 -0.95
C ASP A 175 -21.23 1.07 -2.17
N PHE A 176 -21.14 0.48 -3.36
CA PHE A 176 -21.11 1.22 -4.63
C PHE A 176 -22.36 2.08 -4.87
N ARG A 177 -23.50 1.76 -4.27
CA ARG A 177 -24.74 2.54 -4.46
C ARG A 177 -24.68 3.88 -3.73
N ASN A 178 -23.98 3.91 -2.61
CA ASN A 178 -23.80 5.11 -1.77
C ASN A 178 -22.39 5.72 -1.87
N SER A 179 -21.59 5.28 -2.85
CA SER A 179 -20.26 5.81 -3.13
C SER A 179 -20.30 6.78 -4.32
N TYR A 180 -19.41 7.78 -4.30
CA TYR A 180 -19.39 8.85 -5.30
C TYR A 180 -17.97 9.13 -5.79
N VAL A 181 -17.84 9.43 -7.08
CA VAL A 181 -16.62 9.98 -7.67
C VAL A 181 -16.90 11.40 -8.13
N GLY A 182 -16.32 12.37 -7.44
CA GLY A 182 -16.40 13.78 -7.84
C GLY A 182 -15.52 14.07 -9.04
N ASN A 183 -15.96 14.99 -9.91
CA ASN A 183 -15.16 15.54 -11.02
C ASN A 183 -14.57 14.47 -11.96
N ILE A 184 -15.36 13.45 -12.33
CA ILE A 184 -14.88 12.30 -13.10
C ILE A 184 -14.16 12.67 -14.42
N SER A 185 -14.54 13.79 -15.06
CA SER A 185 -13.89 14.28 -16.28
C SER A 185 -12.41 14.61 -16.09
N VAL A 186 -12.00 15.01 -14.88
CA VAL A 186 -10.61 15.34 -14.56
C VAL A 186 -9.71 14.11 -14.71
N PHE A 187 -10.19 12.89 -14.42
CA PHE A 187 -9.42 11.67 -14.65
C PHE A 187 -9.19 11.40 -16.15
N SER A 188 -10.14 11.79 -17.00
CA SER A 188 -9.96 11.71 -18.46
C SER A 188 -8.91 12.72 -18.94
N ASP A 189 -8.90 13.93 -18.37
CA ASP A 189 -7.87 14.94 -18.64
C ASP A 189 -6.48 14.50 -18.15
N MET A 190 -6.41 13.82 -17.01
CA MET A 190 -5.18 13.21 -16.51
C MET A 190 -4.65 12.15 -17.49
N GLU A 191 -5.49 11.27 -18.01
CA GLU A 191 -5.08 10.30 -19.02
C GLU A 191 -4.58 10.97 -20.31
N ASN A 192 -5.20 12.08 -20.73
CA ASN A 192 -4.73 12.86 -21.88
C ASN A 192 -3.31 13.39 -21.63
N GLN A 193 -3.04 13.94 -20.44
CA GLN A 193 -1.71 14.43 -20.05
C GLN A 193 -0.68 13.30 -19.99
N LEU A 194 -1.05 12.14 -19.41
CA LEU A 194 -0.20 10.96 -19.35
C LEU A 194 0.15 10.45 -20.76
N ARG A 195 -0.81 10.44 -21.69
CA ARG A 195 -0.57 10.09 -23.10
C ARG A 195 0.36 11.07 -23.83
N GLN A 196 0.42 12.32 -23.38
CA GLN A 196 1.35 13.33 -23.91
C GLN A 196 2.77 13.23 -23.31
N GLY A 197 3.03 12.27 -22.40
CA GLY A 197 4.32 12.12 -21.75
C GLY A 197 4.46 12.88 -20.43
N HIS A 198 3.42 13.59 -19.99
CA HIS A 198 3.45 14.29 -18.71
C HIS A 198 3.37 13.31 -17.54
N ASN A 199 3.87 13.72 -16.38
CA ASN A 199 3.62 13.04 -15.12
C ASN A 199 2.46 13.72 -14.38
N VAL A 200 1.69 12.94 -13.65
CA VAL A 200 0.60 13.41 -12.79
C VAL A 200 0.92 13.01 -11.35
N VAL A 201 0.79 13.94 -10.40
CA VAL A 201 0.93 13.65 -8.97
C VAL A 201 -0.40 13.96 -8.28
N LEU A 202 -1.01 12.93 -7.70
CA LEU A 202 -2.21 13.04 -6.88
C LEU A 202 -1.77 13.31 -5.43
N MET A 203 -1.97 14.56 -4.99
CA MET A 203 -1.81 14.92 -3.59
C MET A 203 -3.13 14.63 -2.86
N SER A 204 -3.11 13.66 -1.97
CA SER A 204 -4.32 13.10 -1.35
C SER A 204 -4.25 13.15 0.18
N ASN A 205 -5.40 13.04 0.84
CA ASN A 205 -5.45 12.51 2.20
C ASN A 205 -5.31 10.97 2.17
N HIS A 206 -5.32 10.34 3.34
CA HIS A 206 -5.21 8.88 3.48
C HIS A 206 -6.08 8.43 4.65
N GLN A 207 -6.88 7.38 4.48
CA GLN A 207 -7.87 6.96 5.49
C GLN A 207 -7.67 5.51 5.92
N THR A 208 -7.35 4.62 4.99
CA THR A 208 -7.25 3.18 5.24
C THR A 208 -6.05 2.57 4.50
N GLU A 209 -5.55 1.43 4.97
CA GLU A 209 -4.52 0.69 4.23
C GLU A 209 -5.05 0.16 2.88
N ALA A 210 -6.38 0.12 2.70
CA ALA A 210 -7.07 -0.31 1.49
C ALA A 210 -7.36 0.82 0.49
N ASP A 211 -6.93 2.06 0.75
CA ASP A 211 -7.14 3.20 -0.15
C ASP A 211 -6.76 2.90 -1.62
N PRO A 212 -5.63 2.21 -1.92
CA PRO A 212 -5.31 1.83 -3.30
C PRO A 212 -6.38 0.99 -3.99
N ALA A 213 -7.00 0.07 -3.25
CA ALA A 213 -8.06 -0.79 -3.80
C ALA A 213 -9.36 -0.01 -3.97
N VAL A 214 -9.73 0.84 -3.00
CA VAL A 214 -10.94 1.68 -3.09
C VAL A 214 -10.85 2.66 -4.26
N ILE A 215 -9.70 3.31 -4.45
CA ILE A 215 -9.44 4.20 -5.59
C ILE A 215 -9.56 3.42 -6.90
N ALA A 216 -8.92 2.25 -7.00
CA ALA A 216 -8.97 1.43 -8.19
C ALA A 216 -10.40 0.95 -8.52
N LEU A 217 -11.13 0.42 -7.53
CA LEU A 217 -12.53 -0.01 -7.67
C LEU A 217 -13.45 1.13 -8.12
N SER A 218 -13.19 2.35 -7.63
CA SER A 218 -13.98 3.54 -7.99
C SER A 218 -13.79 3.97 -9.44
N LEU A 219 -12.64 3.63 -10.04
CA LEU A 219 -12.23 4.06 -11.38
C LEU A 219 -12.19 2.93 -12.41
N GLU A 220 -12.37 1.67 -12.01
CA GLU A 220 -12.16 0.48 -12.87
C GLU A 220 -13.01 0.48 -14.14
N ARG A 221 -14.19 1.11 -14.12
CA ARG A 221 -15.09 1.16 -15.28
C ARG A 221 -14.82 2.35 -16.20
N SER A 222 -14.50 3.50 -15.63
CA SER A 222 -14.33 4.75 -16.39
C SER A 222 -12.89 4.99 -16.83
N ASN A 223 -11.92 4.59 -16.00
CA ASN A 223 -10.50 4.86 -16.15
C ASN A 223 -9.67 3.63 -15.75
N PRO A 224 -9.86 2.47 -16.43
CA PRO A 224 -9.19 1.22 -16.08
C PRO A 224 -7.66 1.36 -16.10
N TRP A 225 -7.11 2.12 -17.05
CA TRP A 225 -5.67 2.36 -17.11
C TRP A 225 -5.16 3.03 -15.83
N ILE A 226 -5.82 4.08 -15.35
CA ILE A 226 -5.45 4.72 -14.08
C ILE A 226 -5.59 3.73 -12.92
N SER A 227 -6.68 2.96 -12.88
CA SER A 227 -6.96 2.01 -11.78
C SER A 227 -5.87 0.96 -11.58
N GLU A 228 -5.11 0.63 -12.63
CA GLU A 228 -4.04 -0.37 -12.62
C GLU A 228 -2.63 0.23 -12.53
N ASN A 229 -2.45 1.50 -12.93
CA ASN A 229 -1.12 2.10 -13.15
C ASN A 229 -0.72 3.18 -12.13
N ILE A 230 -1.58 3.55 -11.17
CA ILE A 230 -1.16 4.43 -10.06
C ILE A 230 0.00 3.79 -9.29
N VAL A 231 1.06 4.58 -9.10
CA VAL A 231 2.18 4.26 -8.20
C VAL A 231 1.92 4.93 -6.85
N TYR A 232 1.74 4.12 -5.81
CA TYR A 232 1.45 4.61 -4.46
C TYR A 232 2.73 4.79 -3.66
N VAL A 233 2.94 5.97 -3.09
CA VAL A 233 4.00 6.17 -2.08
C VAL A 233 3.53 5.53 -0.77
N ALA A 234 4.10 4.37 -0.42
CA ALA A 234 3.61 3.52 0.66
C ALA A 234 4.62 3.38 1.80
N GLY A 235 4.06 3.34 3.02
CA GLY A 235 4.78 3.30 4.29
C GLY A 235 5.07 1.90 4.82
N ASP A 236 5.84 1.82 5.90
CA ASP A 236 6.39 0.58 6.46
C ASP A 236 5.37 -0.51 6.78
N ARG A 237 4.24 -0.15 7.42
CA ARG A 237 3.29 -1.15 7.93
C ARG A 237 2.78 -2.07 6.84
N VAL A 238 2.35 -1.52 5.70
CA VAL A 238 1.79 -2.31 4.60
C VAL A 238 2.84 -3.14 3.86
N LEU A 239 4.13 -2.89 4.12
CA LEU A 239 5.26 -3.60 3.52
C LEU A 239 5.83 -4.68 4.45
N THR A 240 5.50 -4.65 5.74
CA THR A 240 6.06 -5.57 6.75
C THR A 240 5.02 -6.42 7.47
N ASP A 241 3.78 -5.97 7.60
CA ASP A 241 2.70 -6.71 8.24
C ASP A 241 2.25 -7.88 7.34
N PRO A 242 2.40 -9.16 7.77
CA PRO A 242 2.09 -10.32 6.95
C PRO A 242 0.65 -10.31 6.39
N LEU A 243 -0.31 -9.73 7.13
CA LEU A 243 -1.71 -9.67 6.69
C LEU A 243 -1.94 -8.59 5.63
N CYS A 244 -1.04 -7.62 5.51
CA CYS A 244 -1.12 -6.54 4.53
C CYS A 244 -0.29 -6.82 3.27
N LYS A 245 0.83 -7.53 3.41
CA LYS A 245 1.80 -7.76 2.33
C LYS A 245 1.17 -8.34 1.05
N PRO A 246 0.27 -9.34 1.09
CA PRO A 246 -0.39 -9.84 -0.12
C PRO A 246 -1.10 -8.74 -0.91
N PHE A 247 -1.76 -7.80 -0.24
CA PHE A 247 -2.43 -6.67 -0.91
C PHE A 247 -1.43 -5.70 -1.53
N SER A 248 -0.34 -5.42 -0.82
CA SER A 248 0.74 -4.53 -1.30
C SER A 248 1.48 -5.13 -2.51
N MET A 249 1.67 -6.44 -2.55
CA MET A 249 2.29 -7.14 -3.68
C MET A 249 1.53 -6.89 -5.00
N GLY A 250 0.22 -6.68 -4.93
CA GLY A 250 -0.65 -6.37 -6.07
C GLY A 250 -0.69 -4.90 -6.51
N ARG A 251 0.15 -4.03 -5.96
CA ARG A 251 0.16 -2.59 -6.29
C ARG A 251 1.50 -2.13 -6.81
N ASN A 252 1.52 -1.05 -7.60
CA ASN A 252 2.77 -0.36 -7.92
C ASN A 252 3.10 0.57 -6.75
N LEU A 253 4.28 0.43 -6.16
CA LEU A 253 4.65 1.14 -4.94
C LEU A 253 6.00 1.84 -5.06
N LEU A 254 6.09 3.02 -4.48
CA LEU A 254 7.35 3.62 -4.05
C LEU A 254 7.47 3.43 -2.54
N CYS A 255 8.37 2.53 -2.14
CA CYS A 255 8.47 2.04 -0.77
C CYS A 255 9.29 3.02 0.08
N VAL A 256 8.67 3.69 1.04
CA VAL A 256 9.33 4.70 1.88
C VAL A 256 9.02 4.50 3.36
N TYR A 257 10.02 4.73 4.20
CA TYR A 257 9.84 4.87 5.64
C TYR A 257 9.21 6.24 5.95
N SER A 258 8.06 6.25 6.62
CA SER A 258 7.39 7.50 6.99
C SER A 258 8.23 8.29 7.98
N LYS A 259 8.26 9.63 7.81
CA LYS A 259 8.90 10.53 8.79
C LYS A 259 8.30 10.35 10.19
N LYS A 260 7.01 10.03 10.28
CA LYS A 260 6.28 9.82 11.53
C LYS A 260 6.88 8.70 12.39
N HIS A 261 7.39 7.65 11.73
CA HIS A 261 7.92 6.44 12.35
C HIS A 261 9.44 6.29 12.18
N MET A 262 10.11 7.36 11.74
CA MET A 262 11.55 7.35 11.50
C MET A 262 12.33 7.11 12.80
N ASN A 263 11.87 7.70 13.91
CA ASN A 263 12.58 7.71 15.18
C ASN A 263 12.07 6.66 16.19
N ASP A 264 11.12 5.80 15.82
CA ASP A 264 10.55 4.79 16.72
C ASP A 264 11.63 3.82 17.25
N PHE A 265 12.62 3.53 16.40
CA PHE A 265 13.77 2.67 16.68
C PHE A 265 15.06 3.39 16.22
N PRO A 266 15.75 4.10 17.14
CA PRO A 266 16.91 4.94 16.80
C PRO A 266 18.01 4.22 16.01
N GLU A 267 18.24 2.95 16.32
CA GLU A 267 19.21 2.06 15.68
C GLU A 267 18.91 1.79 14.19
N LEU A 268 17.65 1.96 13.76
CA LEU A 268 17.23 1.75 12.38
C LEU A 268 17.25 3.03 11.54
N ILE A 269 17.38 4.22 12.14
CA ILE A 269 17.24 5.52 11.45
C ILE A 269 18.12 5.59 10.19
N GLU A 270 19.40 5.21 10.30
CA GLU A 270 20.34 5.33 9.20
C GLU A 270 19.99 4.39 8.04
N MET A 271 19.57 3.16 8.37
CA MET A 271 19.07 2.19 7.38
C MET A 271 17.82 2.73 6.67
N LYS A 272 16.84 3.26 7.43
CA LYS A 272 15.61 3.85 6.89
C LYS A 272 15.89 5.04 5.97
N ARG A 273 16.81 5.93 6.35
CA ARG A 273 17.24 7.08 5.52
C ARG A 273 17.89 6.63 4.21
N ARG A 274 18.75 5.61 4.25
CA ARG A 274 19.37 5.05 3.04
C ARG A 274 18.33 4.40 2.12
N ALA A 275 17.37 3.66 2.69
CA ALA A 275 16.26 3.09 1.92
C ALA A 275 15.45 4.19 1.22
N ASN A 276 15.02 5.23 1.95
CA ASN A 276 14.29 6.37 1.36
C ASN A 276 15.08 7.08 0.27
N THR A 277 16.39 7.25 0.46
CA THR A 277 17.26 7.86 -0.56
C THR A 277 17.26 7.03 -1.86
N ARG A 278 17.22 5.70 -1.77
CA ARG A 278 17.09 4.83 -2.94
C ARG A 278 15.72 4.98 -3.61
N SER A 279 14.65 4.97 -2.84
CA SER A 279 13.29 5.11 -3.38
C SER A 279 13.06 6.47 -4.05
N LEU A 280 13.62 7.55 -3.49
CA LEU A 280 13.57 8.87 -4.10
C LEU A 280 14.38 8.95 -5.41
N LYS A 281 15.48 8.20 -5.53
CA LYS A 281 16.21 8.07 -6.80
C LYS A 281 15.38 7.34 -7.84
N GLU A 282 14.73 6.23 -7.49
CA GLU A 282 13.81 5.53 -8.39
C GLU A 282 12.65 6.44 -8.82
N MET A 283 12.03 7.18 -7.89
CA MET A 283 10.99 8.15 -8.21
C MET A 283 11.49 9.21 -9.21
N ALA A 284 12.70 9.74 -9.03
CA ALA A 284 13.29 10.70 -9.97
C ALA A 284 13.54 10.08 -11.35
N LEU A 285 13.93 8.80 -11.42
CA LEU A 285 14.10 8.08 -12.69
C LEU A 285 12.75 7.85 -13.39
N LEU A 286 11.71 7.44 -12.66
CA LEU A 286 10.35 7.31 -13.18
C LEU A 286 9.87 8.65 -13.75
N LEU A 287 9.94 9.73 -12.96
CA LEU A 287 9.50 11.06 -13.40
C LEU A 287 10.27 11.56 -14.65
N ARG A 288 11.55 11.19 -14.81
CA ARG A 288 12.31 11.50 -16.03
C ARG A 288 11.84 10.71 -17.26
N GLY A 289 11.25 9.53 -17.06
CA GLY A 289 10.66 8.71 -18.12
C GLY A 289 9.36 9.26 -18.69
N GLY A 290 8.62 10.06 -17.90
CA GLY A 290 7.32 10.60 -18.30
C GLY A 290 6.19 9.57 -18.17
N SER A 291 4.95 10.01 -18.38
CA SER A 291 3.75 9.15 -18.38
C SER A 291 3.47 8.39 -17.07
N HIS A 292 3.95 8.88 -15.92
CA HIS A 292 3.67 8.28 -14.62
C HIS A 292 2.60 9.03 -13.84
N ILE A 293 1.73 8.28 -13.17
CA ILE A 293 0.79 8.79 -12.18
C ILE A 293 1.18 8.30 -10.79
N ILE A 294 1.43 9.22 -9.87
CA ILE A 294 1.89 8.93 -8.51
C ILE A 294 0.87 9.45 -7.51
N TRP A 295 0.45 8.60 -6.58
CA TRP A 295 -0.36 8.98 -5.43
C TRP A 295 0.53 9.14 -4.20
N ILE A 296 0.35 10.25 -3.48
CA ILE A 296 1.05 10.51 -2.23
C ILE A 296 0.12 11.18 -1.22
N ALA A 297 0.20 10.74 0.03
CA ALA A 297 -0.41 11.41 1.17
C ALA A 297 0.65 12.17 1.99
N PRO A 298 0.76 13.50 1.83
CA PRO A 298 1.79 14.30 2.51
C PRO A 298 1.66 14.31 4.03
N SER A 299 0.48 13.97 4.58
CA SER A 299 0.27 13.78 6.02
C SER A 299 1.19 12.70 6.59
N GLY A 300 1.61 11.73 5.77
CA GLY A 300 2.47 10.61 6.15
C GLY A 300 1.77 9.57 7.03
N GLY A 301 0.44 9.65 7.16
CA GLY A 301 -0.38 8.71 7.92
C GLY A 301 -1.87 8.94 7.73
N ARG A 302 -2.66 7.97 8.19
CA ARG A 302 -4.12 8.00 8.07
C ARG A 302 -4.75 9.13 8.89
N ASP A 303 -5.89 9.62 8.43
CA ASP A 303 -6.75 10.56 9.15
C ASP A 303 -7.16 9.98 10.52
N ARG A 304 -7.50 10.85 11.47
CA ARG A 304 -7.99 10.47 12.80
C ARG A 304 -9.22 11.30 13.13
N PRO A 305 -10.19 10.74 13.87
CA PRO A 305 -11.32 11.51 14.32
C PRO A 305 -10.84 12.60 15.28
N ASP A 306 -11.49 13.76 15.22
CA ASP A 306 -11.34 14.79 16.24
C ASP A 306 -11.68 14.19 17.61
N PRO A 307 -10.81 14.34 18.64
CA PRO A 307 -11.01 13.69 19.93
C PRO A 307 -12.19 14.26 20.73
N LEU A 308 -12.68 15.45 20.39
CA LEU A 308 -13.80 16.11 21.04
C LEU A 308 -15.12 15.86 20.32
N THR A 309 -15.13 15.96 18.98
CA THR A 309 -16.38 15.86 18.19
C THR A 309 -16.61 14.48 17.58
N GLY A 310 -15.56 13.68 17.40
CA GLY A 310 -15.61 12.40 16.69
C GLY A 310 -15.66 12.53 15.17
N GLU A 311 -15.63 13.75 14.62
CA GLU A 311 -15.68 13.99 13.18
C GLU A 311 -14.36 13.66 12.49
N TRP A 312 -14.43 13.20 11.24
CA TRP A 312 -13.27 12.85 10.43
C TRP A 312 -13.00 13.94 9.39
N HIS A 313 -11.78 14.45 9.38
CA HIS A 313 -11.31 15.46 8.43
C HIS A 313 -9.91 15.10 7.90
N PRO A 314 -9.56 15.48 6.67
CA PRO A 314 -8.20 15.33 6.15
C PRO A 314 -7.14 15.95 7.08
N VAL A 315 -6.12 15.17 7.44
CA VAL A 315 -5.01 15.70 8.23
C VAL A 315 -4.10 16.56 7.36
N CYS A 316 -4.03 17.86 7.66
CA CYS A 316 -3.07 18.76 7.03
C CYS A 316 -1.68 18.65 7.71
N SER A 317 -0.65 18.32 6.92
CA SER A 317 0.76 18.45 7.33
C SER A 317 1.44 19.70 6.75
N LEU A 318 0.76 20.45 5.89
CA LEU A 318 1.23 21.74 5.40
C LEU A 318 0.70 22.85 6.34
N PRO A 319 1.56 23.77 6.81
CA PRO A 319 1.06 24.95 7.50
C PRO A 319 0.21 25.76 6.51
N CYS A 320 -1.08 25.90 6.81
CA CYS A 320 -1.95 26.88 6.16
C CYS A 320 -1.51 28.30 6.51
#